data_AF-A0A3G1DG75-F1
#
_entry.id   AF-A0A3G1DG75-F1
#
_cell.length_a   1.000
_cell.length_b   1.000
_cell.length_c   1.000
_cell.angle_alpha   90.00
_cell.angle_beta   90.00
_cell.angle_gamma   90.00
#
_symmetry.space_group_name_H-M   'P 1'
#
loop_
_entity.id
_entity.type
_entity.pdbx_description
1 polymer ?
#
loop_
_entity_poly.entity_id
_entity_poly.type
_entity_poly.pdbx_seq_one_letter_code
_entity_poly.pdbx_strand_id
1 'polypeptide(L)'
;MSSTKTVPVADYRRAFDRLFRKVNDYHACCSADEVTNWKEVAQRVLAEVSNISCSRAKPDDLENMAKAIGKIQGYLAAADARIKAYSREA
;
A
#
# COMPACT_ATOMS: atom_id res chain seq x y z
N MET A 1 4.16 10.17 20.64
CA MET A 1 4.84 8.90 20.34
C MET A 1 3.80 7.96 19.76
N SER A 2 3.81 7.72 18.44
CA SER A 2 2.91 6.70 17.86
C SER A 2 3.41 5.34 18.34
N SER A 3 2.61 4.66 19.16
CA SER A 3 2.98 3.35 19.68
C SER A 3 2.86 2.33 18.54
N THR A 4 3.99 1.85 18.03
CA THR A 4 4.02 0.78 17.03
C THR A 4 3.41 -0.49 17.62
N LYS A 5 2.39 -1.05 16.97
CA LYS A 5 1.71 -2.25 17.41
C LYS A 5 2.54 -3.49 17.05
N THR A 6 3.02 -4.21 18.06
CA THR A 6 3.67 -5.53 17.84
C THR A 6 2.61 -6.57 17.47
N VAL A 7 2.84 -7.30 16.37
CA VAL A 7 1.91 -8.32 15.86
C VAL A 7 2.59 -9.69 15.66
N PRO A 8 1.83 -10.80 15.68
CA PRO A 8 2.32 -12.11 15.26
C PRO A 8 2.86 -12.09 13.82
N VAL A 9 3.81 -13.00 13.51
CA VAL A 9 4.43 -13.05 12.17
C VAL A 9 3.42 -13.30 11.05
N ALA A 10 2.36 -14.07 11.32
CA ALA A 10 1.30 -14.32 10.34
C ALA A 10 0.56 -13.02 9.96
N ASP A 11 0.28 -12.15 10.93
CA ASP A 11 -0.39 -10.87 10.68
C ASP A 11 0.55 -9.86 10.02
N TYR A 12 1.83 -9.89 10.37
CA TYR A 12 2.87 -9.10 9.70
C TYR A 12 2.98 -9.46 8.20
N ARG A 13 2.91 -10.74 7.86
CA ARG A 13 2.91 -11.21 6.46
C ARG A 13 1.64 -10.80 5.72
N ARG A 14 0.49 -11.03 6.34
CA ARG A 14 -0.80 -10.58 5.79
C ARG A 14 -0.83 -9.07 5.55
N ALA A 15 -0.14 -8.28 6.38
CA ALA A 15 -0.06 -6.84 6.22
C ALA A 15 0.69 -6.42 4.94
N PHE A 16 1.87 -6.98 4.65
CA PHE A 16 2.54 -6.68 3.38
C PHE A 16 1.83 -7.30 2.16
N ASP A 17 1.16 -8.45 2.33
CA ASP A 17 0.33 -9.04 1.27
C ASP A 17 -0.86 -8.14 0.88
N ARG A 18 -1.47 -7.47 1.88
CA ARG A 18 -2.51 -6.45 1.63
C ARG A 18 -1.97 -5.29 0.78
N LEU A 19 -0.74 -4.83 1.05
CA LEU A 19 -0.10 -3.79 0.24
C LEU A 19 0.18 -4.27 -1.18
N PHE A 20 0.68 -5.49 -1.37
CA PHE A 20 0.87 -6.07 -2.70
C PHE A 20 -0.46 -6.22 -3.46
N ARG A 21 -1.55 -6.58 -2.77
CA ARG A 21 -2.88 -6.58 -3.40
C ARG A 21 -3.28 -5.18 -3.86
N LYS A 22 -3.01 -4.14 -3.08
CA LYS A 22 -3.28 -2.75 -3.50
C LYS A 22 -2.44 -2.33 -4.71
N VAL A 23 -1.20 -2.80 -4.83
CA VAL A 23 -0.40 -2.61 -6.04
C VAL A 23 -1.09 -3.24 -7.26
N ASN A 24 -1.63 -4.45 -7.13
CA ASN A 24 -2.37 -5.08 -8.23
C ASN A 24 -3.69 -4.35 -8.54
N ASP A 25 -4.43 -3.93 -7.53
CA ASP A 25 -5.68 -3.16 -7.68
C ASP A 25 -5.43 -1.87 -8.49
N TYR A 26 -4.28 -1.21 -8.30
CA TYR A 26 -3.93 -0.01 -9.06
C TYR A 26 -3.90 -0.28 -10.57
N HIS A 27 -3.32 -1.40 -10.98
CA HIS A 27 -3.23 -1.76 -12.40
C HIS A 27 -4.60 -2.10 -13.01
N ALA A 28 -5.57 -2.49 -12.19
CA ALA A 28 -6.93 -2.80 -12.63
C ALA A 28 -7.83 -1.55 -12.75
N CYS A 29 -7.45 -0.40 -12.17
CA CYS A 29 -8.23 0.83 -12.35
C CYS A 29 -8.24 1.27 -13.82
N CYS A 30 -9.39 1.69 -14.33
CA CYS A 30 -9.61 2.13 -15.71
C CYS A 30 -10.23 3.54 -15.81
N SER A 31 -10.45 4.22 -14.69
CA SER A 31 -11.06 5.56 -14.64
C SER A 31 -10.47 6.46 -13.54
N ALA A 32 -10.75 7.77 -13.63
CA ALA A 32 -10.35 8.74 -12.61
C ALA A 32 -10.94 8.42 -11.22
N ASP A 33 -12.21 8.02 -11.17
CA ASP A 33 -12.91 7.68 -9.93
C ASP A 33 -12.33 6.43 -9.27
N GLU A 34 -12.02 5.39 -10.06
CA GLU A 34 -11.38 4.18 -9.54
C GLU A 34 -10.00 4.47 -8.97
N VAL A 35 -9.18 5.28 -9.65
CA VAL A 35 -7.85 5.66 -9.14
C VAL A 35 -7.98 6.53 -7.88
N THR A 36 -8.99 7.41 -7.81
CA THR A 36 -9.26 8.25 -6.63
C THR A 36 -9.63 7.39 -5.42
N ASN A 37 -10.61 6.48 -5.58
CA ASN A 37 -11.00 5.54 -4.53
C ASN A 37 -9.84 4.63 -4.13
N TRP A 38 -9.08 4.12 -5.10
CA TRP A 38 -7.88 3.34 -4.84
C TRP A 38 -6.88 4.11 -3.99
N LYS A 39 -6.61 5.38 -4.30
CA LYS A 39 -5.65 6.24 -3.60
C LYS A 39 -6.02 6.38 -2.12
N GLU A 40 -7.29 6.68 -1.83
CA GLU A 40 -7.77 6.81 -0.45
C GLU A 40 -7.61 5.52 0.35
N VAL A 41 -8.03 4.38 -0.23
CA VAL A 41 -7.93 3.08 0.43
C VAL A 41 -6.46 2.69 0.62
N ALA A 42 -5.62 2.87 -0.39
CA ALA A 42 -4.19 2.56 -0.33
C ALA A 42 -3.46 3.38 0.75
N GLN A 43 -3.79 4.67 0.92
CA GLN A 43 -3.24 5.50 1.99
C GLN A 43 -3.60 4.98 3.38
N ARG A 44 -4.86 4.57 3.60
CA ARG A 44 -5.30 4.00 4.88
C ARG A 44 -4.58 2.69 5.18
N VAL A 45 -4.48 1.79 4.20
CA VAL A 45 -3.75 0.52 4.34
C VAL A 45 -2.27 0.78 4.65
N LEU A 46 -1.63 1.72 3.94
CA LEU A 46 -0.23 2.08 4.20
C LEU A 46 -0.05 2.58 5.64
N ALA A 47 -0.91 3.48 6.11
CA ALA A 47 -0.83 4.00 7.48
C ALA A 47 -1.01 2.89 8.55
N GLU A 48 -1.91 1.94 8.33
CA GLU A 48 -2.08 0.77 9.20
C GLU A 48 -0.82 -0.10 9.23
N VAL A 49 -0.28 -0.43 8.05
CA VAL A 49 0.85 -1.34 7.90
C VAL A 49 2.18 -0.71 8.36
N SER A 50 2.36 0.59 8.19
CA SER A 50 3.53 1.30 8.71
C SER A 50 3.56 1.41 10.24
N ASN A 51 2.43 1.18 10.91
CA ASN A 51 2.31 1.26 12.37
C ASN A 51 2.43 -0.10 13.07
N ILE A 52 2.82 -1.17 12.37
CA ILE A 52 3.04 -2.48 12.97
C ILE A 52 4.52 -2.89 12.99
N SER A 53 4.89 -3.75 13.93
CA SER A 53 6.20 -4.39 14.02
C SER A 53 6.06 -5.87 14.36
N CYS A 54 7.09 -6.68 14.10
CA CYS A 54 7.11 -8.07 14.50
C CYS A 54 8.50 -8.48 14.97
N SER A 55 8.61 -8.92 16.23
CA SER A 55 9.88 -9.36 16.83
C SER A 55 10.43 -10.67 16.25
N ARG A 56 9.59 -11.44 15.54
CA ARG A 56 9.92 -12.73 14.93
C ARG A 56 9.99 -12.67 13.39
N ALA A 57 9.93 -11.48 12.80
CA ALA A 57 10.08 -11.32 11.37
C ALA A 57 11.48 -11.79 10.93
N LYS A 58 11.52 -12.63 9.89
CA LYS A 58 12.79 -13.01 9.25
C LYS A 58 13.28 -11.88 8.35
N PRO A 59 14.57 -11.87 7.94
CA PRO A 59 15.08 -10.91 6.97
C PRO A 59 14.19 -10.78 5.72
N ASP A 60 13.74 -11.89 5.15
CA ASP A 60 12.82 -11.90 4.00
C ASP A 60 11.48 -11.20 4.30
N ASP A 61 10.95 -11.31 5.52
CA ASP A 61 9.70 -10.65 5.92
C ASP A 61 9.90 -9.13 5.97
N LEU A 62 11.05 -8.68 6.50
CA LEU A 62 11.42 -7.26 6.56
C LEU A 62 11.63 -6.68 5.16
N GLU A 63 12.32 -7.42 4.29
CA GLU A 63 12.50 -7.04 2.90
C GLU A 63 11.18 -6.96 2.14
N ASN A 64 10.28 -7.94 2.31
CA ASN A 64 8.98 -7.92 1.66
C ASN A 64 8.12 -6.76 2.14
N MET A 65 8.15 -6.45 3.44
CA MET A 65 7.50 -5.25 3.98
C MET A 65 8.05 -3.97 3.34
N ALA A 66 9.37 -3.81 3.30
CA ALA A 66 10.01 -2.64 2.70
C ALA A 66 9.69 -2.52 1.19
N LYS A 67 9.72 -3.64 0.45
CA LYS A 67 9.36 -3.70 -0.97
C LYS A 67 7.90 -3.30 -1.19
N ALA A 68 6.98 -3.82 -0.38
CA ALA A 68 5.55 -3.51 -0.50
C ALA A 68 5.26 -2.03 -0.20
N ILE A 69 5.88 -1.47 0.84
CA ILE A 69 5.78 -0.04 1.18
C ILE A 69 6.36 0.83 0.06
N GLY A 70 7.55 0.52 -0.45
CA GLY A 70 8.18 1.29 -1.52
C GLY A 70 7.34 1.31 -2.79
N LYS A 71 6.77 0.16 -3.19
CA LYS A 71 5.88 0.07 -4.36
C LYS A 71 4.63 0.93 -4.17
N ILE A 72 3.92 0.79 -3.05
CA ILE A 72 2.67 1.53 -2.86
C ILE A 72 2.92 3.05 -2.81
N GLN A 73 4.01 3.49 -2.20
CA GLN A 73 4.40 4.90 -2.17
C GLN A 73 4.68 5.44 -3.58
N GLY A 74 5.37 4.66 -4.42
CA GLY A 74 5.60 5.02 -5.82
C GLY A 74 4.30 5.23 -6.60
N TYR A 75 3.33 4.31 -6.46
CA TYR A 75 2.03 4.45 -7.12
C TYR A 75 1.18 5.58 -6.55
N LEU A 76 1.22 5.82 -5.23
CA LEU A 76 0.54 6.95 -4.61
C LEU A 76 1.07 8.29 -5.14
N ALA A 77 2.39 8.40 -5.37
CA ALA A 77 2.99 9.60 -5.97
C ALA A 77 2.57 9.79 -7.43
N ALA A 78 2.37 8.70 -8.18
CA ALA A 78 1.91 8.74 -9.57
C ALA A 78 0.38 8.93 -9.73
N ALA A 79 -0.40 8.65 -8.69
CA ALA A 79 -1.86 8.60 -8.74
C ALA A 79 -2.49 9.91 -9.24
N ASP A 80 -2.03 11.06 -8.75
CA ASP A 80 -2.58 12.36 -9.12
C ASP A 80 -2.34 12.70 -10.60
N ALA A 81 -1.21 12.27 -11.16
CA ALA A 81 -0.94 12.43 -12.58
C ALA A 81 -1.88 11.55 -13.42
N ARG A 82 -2.12 10.31 -12.98
CA ARG A 82 -3.02 9.37 -13.66
C ARG A 82 -4.50 9.80 -13.59
N ILE A 83 -4.95 10.32 -12.44
CA ILE A 83 -6.30 10.89 -12.29
C ILE A 83 -6.50 12.02 -13.31
N LYS A 84 -5.53 12.96 -13.38
CA LYS A 84 -5.58 14.07 -14.34
C LYS A 84 -5.58 13.62 -15.79
N ALA A 85 -4.89 12.52 -16.12
CA ALA A 85 -4.87 11.96 -17.46
C ALA A 85 -6.27 11.46 -17.86
N TYR A 86 -6.92 10.65 -17.02
CA TYR A 86 -8.28 10.17 -17.27
C TYR A 86 -9.31 11.31 -17.40
N SER A 87 -9.20 12.36 -16.60
CA SER A 87 -10.13 13.50 -16.68
C SER A 87 -9.96 14.38 -17.92
N ARG A 88 -8.86 14.23 -18.69
CA ARG A 88 -8.65 14.96 -19.96
C ARG A 88 -9.09 14.16 -21.18
N GLU A 89 -9.23 12.85 -21.02
CA GLU A 89 -9.65 11.91 -22.07
C GLU A 89 -11.16 11.64 -22.05
N ALA A 90 -11.86 12.04 -20.98
CA ALA A 90 -13.31 12.00 -20.84
C ALA A 90 -13.98 13.24 -21.44
#